data_AF-A0A4D4L2R7-F1
#
_entry.id   AF-A0A4D4L2R7-F1
#
_cell.length_a   1.000
_cell.length_b   1.000
_cell.length_c   1.000
_cell.angle_alpha   90.00
_cell.angle_beta   90.00
_cell.angle_gamma   90.00
#
_symmetry.space_group_name_H-M   'P 1'
#
loop_
_entity.id
_entity.type
_entity.pdbx_description
1 polymer ?
#
loop_
_entity_poly.entity_id
_entity_poly.type
_entity_poly.pdbx_seq_one_letter_code
_entity_poly.pdbx_strand_id
1 'polypeptide(L)'
;MAGADDARAHPRLVRPGGCEIDPHPGGRLRFRWDELGEFHGQVERAVPDALFRFRLALEPDRAPSDPGEATLVEFALSPEGRGTRLRFAESGIRALAVPDDAKAKHTEYATLSWTSALEELAAIAAASHN
;
A
#
# COMPACT_ATOMS: atom_id res chain seq x y z
N MET A 1 8.78 -33.93 -27.56
CA MET A 1 9.07 -32.70 -26.79
C MET A 1 7.81 -31.85 -26.87
N ALA A 2 7.01 -31.87 -25.80
CA ALA A 2 5.70 -31.25 -25.72
C ALA A 2 5.76 -30.09 -24.73
N GLY A 3 4.94 -29.06 -24.97
CA GLY A 3 4.64 -28.01 -24.01
C GLY A 3 5.04 -26.61 -24.45
N ALA A 4 4.31 -26.06 -25.41
CA ALA A 4 4.08 -24.62 -25.42
C ALA A 4 3.16 -24.28 -24.24
N ASP A 5 3.52 -23.25 -23.47
CA ASP A 5 2.65 -22.25 -22.83
C ASP A 5 3.33 -21.71 -21.57
N ASP A 6 3.79 -20.46 -21.62
CA ASP A 6 3.68 -19.57 -20.47
C ASP A 6 3.51 -18.15 -20.99
N ALA A 7 2.30 -17.91 -21.48
CA ALA A 7 1.82 -16.58 -21.78
C ALA A 7 1.78 -15.75 -20.48
N ARG A 8 2.60 -14.69 -20.43
CA ARG A 8 2.47 -13.54 -19.52
C ARG A 8 2.41 -13.92 -18.04
N ALA A 9 3.59 -14.08 -17.43
CA ALA A 9 3.74 -13.94 -16.00
C ALA A 9 3.28 -12.55 -15.56
N HIS A 10 2.02 -12.42 -15.16
CA HIS A 10 1.55 -11.32 -14.33
C HIS A 10 2.39 -11.34 -13.06
N PRO A 11 2.97 -10.22 -12.60
CA PRO A 11 3.69 -10.20 -11.34
C PRO A 11 2.75 -10.72 -10.26
N ARG A 12 3.11 -11.86 -9.65
CA ARG A 12 2.33 -12.46 -8.57
C ARG A 12 2.15 -11.39 -7.49
N LEU A 13 0.90 -11.04 -7.22
CA LEU A 13 0.53 -10.14 -6.14
C LEU A 13 1.03 -10.74 -4.82
N VAL A 14 2.10 -10.19 -4.26
CA VAL A 14 2.62 -10.67 -2.98
C VAL A 14 1.89 -9.91 -1.88
N ARG A 15 0.87 -10.55 -1.28
CA ARG A 15 0.32 -10.06 -0.02
C ARG A 15 1.41 -10.13 1.05
N PRO A 16 1.50 -9.17 1.98
CA PRO A 16 2.38 -9.33 3.11
C PRO A 16 1.93 -10.57 3.92
N GLY A 17 2.89 -11.40 4.34
CA GLY A 17 2.66 -12.53 5.25
C GLY A 17 2.18 -12.08 6.64
N GLY A 18 2.34 -10.79 6.97
CA GLY A 18 1.76 -10.17 8.16
C GLY A 18 1.85 -8.65 8.14
N CYS A 19 1.00 -8.02 8.96
CA CYS A 19 0.99 -6.58 9.17
C CYS A 19 0.83 -6.26 10.66
N GLU A 20 1.68 -5.37 11.18
CA GLU A 20 1.57 -4.81 12.52
C GLU A 20 1.32 -3.30 12.40
N ILE A 21 0.29 -2.79 13.09
CA ILE A 21 -0.09 -1.37 13.04
C ILE A 21 -0.38 -0.87 14.46
N ASP A 22 0.29 0.20 14.86
CA ASP A 22 -0.14 1.06 15.97
C ASP A 22 -0.92 2.26 15.38
N PRO A 23 -2.27 2.28 15.46
CA PRO A 23 -3.12 3.21 14.70
C PRO A 23 -3.27 4.58 15.37
N HIS A 24 -2.22 5.08 16.03
CA HIS A 24 -2.17 6.40 16.63
C HIS A 24 -1.16 7.28 15.89
N PRO A 25 -1.32 8.62 15.83
CA PRO A 25 -0.30 9.51 15.28
C PRO A 25 1.07 9.26 15.93
N GLY A 26 2.10 9.06 15.10
CA GLY A 26 3.45 8.67 15.51
C GLY A 26 3.66 7.15 15.68
N GLY A 27 2.59 6.37 15.66
CA GLY A 27 2.59 4.91 15.77
C GLY A 27 3.30 4.25 14.59
N ARG A 28 3.90 3.08 14.84
CA ARG A 28 4.65 2.33 13.84
C ARG A 28 3.75 1.42 13.02
N LEU A 29 4.10 1.27 11.76
CA LEU A 29 3.51 0.32 10.84
C LEU A 29 4.62 -0.60 10.31
N ARG A 30 4.32 -1.88 10.12
CA ARG A 30 5.24 -2.85 9.52
C ARG A 30 4.48 -3.82 8.65
N PHE A 31 4.86 -3.88 7.38
CA PHE A 31 4.44 -4.94 6.47
C PHE A 31 5.58 -5.93 6.29
N ARG A 32 5.29 -7.23 6.39
CA ARG A 32 6.30 -8.30 6.28
C ARG A 32 6.04 -9.12 5.03
N TRP A 33 7.06 -9.27 4.19
CA TRP A 33 7.06 -10.18 3.07
C TRP A 33 8.19 -11.19 3.22
N ASP A 34 7.89 -12.47 3.00
CA ASP A 34 8.85 -13.54 3.25
C ASP A 34 10.09 -13.42 2.36
N GLU A 35 9.93 -12.99 1.10
CA GLU A 35 11.07 -12.81 0.17
C GLU A 35 11.59 -11.37 0.06
N LEU A 36 10.84 -10.36 0.52
CA LEU A 36 11.16 -8.94 0.29
C LEU A 36 11.54 -8.18 1.57
N GLY A 37 11.48 -8.81 2.74
CA GLY A 37 11.82 -8.20 4.02
C GLY A 37 10.67 -7.40 4.64
N GLU A 38 11.02 -6.50 5.58
CA GLU A 38 10.03 -5.72 6.32
C GLU A 38 10.02 -4.27 5.83
N PHE A 39 8.87 -3.77 5.38
CA PHE A 39 8.73 -2.34 5.07
C PHE A 39 8.12 -1.65 6.27
N HIS A 40 8.83 -0.64 6.77
CA HIS A 40 8.38 0.13 7.92
C HIS A 40 7.64 1.39 7.48
N GLY A 41 6.63 1.73 8.26
CA GLY A 41 5.86 2.95 8.12
C GLY A 41 5.68 3.67 9.46
N GLN A 42 5.19 4.90 9.37
CA GLN A 42 4.79 5.69 10.52
C GLN A 42 3.46 6.37 10.25
N VAL A 43 2.50 6.20 11.16
CA VAL A 43 1.20 6.84 11.09
C VAL A 43 1.36 8.34 11.27
N GLU A 44 0.99 9.13 10.27
CA GLU A 44 0.95 10.59 10.38
C GLU A 44 -0.36 11.03 11.03
N ARG A 45 -1.48 10.41 10.64
CA ARG A 45 -2.80 10.77 11.14
C ARG A 45 -3.76 9.59 11.08
N ALA A 46 -4.49 9.38 12.17
CA ALA A 46 -5.59 8.45 12.25
C ALA A 46 -6.79 9.16 12.86
N VAL A 47 -7.90 9.16 12.14
CA VAL A 47 -9.21 9.62 12.61
C VAL A 47 -10.17 8.46 12.41
N PRO A 48 -10.76 7.92 13.49
CA PRO A 48 -11.70 6.80 13.40
C PRO A 48 -12.76 7.04 12.32
N ASP A 49 -13.01 6.01 11.51
CA ASP A 49 -14.03 5.96 10.46
C ASP A 49 -13.95 7.05 9.37
N ALA A 50 -12.86 7.83 9.31
CA ALA A 50 -12.75 8.98 8.41
C ALA A 50 -11.42 9.08 7.66
N LEU A 51 -10.28 8.84 8.34
CA LEU A 51 -8.97 9.10 7.74
C LEU A 51 -7.90 8.19 8.33
N PHE A 52 -7.11 7.57 7.46
CA PHE A 52 -5.87 6.90 7.85
C PHE A 52 -4.76 7.32 6.88
N ARG A 53 -3.72 7.94 7.42
CA ARG A 53 -2.59 8.47 6.65
C ARG A 53 -1.28 8.08 7.32
N PHE A 54 -0.34 7.55 6.55
CA PHE A 54 0.96 7.13 7.03
C PHE A 54 2.04 7.31 5.97
N ARG A 55 3.29 7.46 6.42
CA ARG A 55 4.46 7.32 5.56
C ARG A 55 4.88 5.88 5.48
N LEU A 56 5.32 5.45 4.30
CA LEU A 56 5.86 4.12 4.05
C LEU A 56 7.26 4.25 3.44
N ALA A 57 8.25 3.61 4.04
CA ALA A 57 9.61 3.61 3.53
C ALA A 57 9.66 2.94 2.15
N LEU A 58 10.49 3.48 1.27
CA LEU A 58 10.72 2.95 -0.08
C LEU A 58 11.50 1.63 -0.04
N GLU A 59 12.47 1.53 0.88
CA GLU A 59 13.36 0.39 1.01
C GLU A 59 13.00 -0.44 2.26
N PRO A 60 13.20 -1.77 2.21
CA PRO A 60 13.00 -2.62 3.37
C PRO A 60 13.99 -2.30 4.49
N ASP A 61 13.60 -2.62 5.72
CA ASP A 61 14.38 -2.48 6.96
C ASP A 61 14.87 -1.05 7.24
N ARG A 62 14.21 -0.05 6.64
CA ARG A 62 14.46 1.39 6.85
C ARG A 62 13.25 2.09 7.44
N ALA A 63 13.50 3.06 8.32
CA ALA A 63 12.46 3.94 8.85
C ALA A 63 12.13 5.05 7.84
N PRO A 64 10.85 5.49 7.74
CA PRO A 64 10.44 6.56 6.84
C PRO A 64 10.79 7.95 7.41
N SER A 65 12.09 8.21 7.54
CA SER A 65 12.63 9.38 8.26
C SER A 65 12.52 10.65 7.43
N ASP A 66 12.84 10.54 6.14
CA ASP A 66 12.92 11.67 5.22
C ASP A 66 11.93 11.54 4.05
N PRO A 67 11.41 12.67 3.51
CA PRO A 67 10.51 12.66 2.35
C PRO A 67 11.12 12.01 1.08
N GLY A 68 12.46 11.98 0.98
CA GLY A 68 13.15 11.33 -0.13
C GLY A 68 13.22 9.80 -0.01
N GLU A 69 12.87 9.26 1.15
CA GLU A 69 13.00 7.84 1.48
C GLU A 69 11.63 7.16 1.69
N ALA A 70 10.54 7.92 1.58
CA ALA A 70 9.20 7.43 1.88
C ALA A 70 8.13 8.09 1.03
N THR A 71 7.10 7.32 0.69
CA THR A 71 5.86 7.85 0.11
C THR A 71 4.83 8.10 1.20
N LEU A 72 3.84 8.94 0.88
CA LEU A 72 2.72 9.24 1.77
C LEU A 72 1.46 8.56 1.24
N VAL A 73 0.91 7.65 2.02
CA VAL A 73 -0.32 6.91 1.72
C VAL A 73 -1.48 7.49 2.52
N GLU A 74 -2.62 7.69 1.87
CA GLU A 74 -3.84 8.20 2.49
C GLU A 74 -5.08 7.40 2.06
N PHE A 75 -5.88 7.05 3.06
CA PHE A 75 -7.22 6.52 2.94
C PHE A 75 -8.20 7.51 3.55
N ALA A 76 -9.13 8.04 2.77
CA ALA A 76 -10.20 8.92 3.25
C ALA A 76 -11.55 8.25 3.01
N LEU A 77 -12.32 8.11 4.08
CA LEU A 77 -13.65 7.50 4.08
C LEU A 77 -14.71 8.59 4.18
N SER A 78 -15.79 8.42 3.41
CA SER A 78 -16.97 9.27 3.50
C SER A 78 -18.23 8.43 3.29
N PRO A 79 -19.33 8.71 4.01
CA PRO A 79 -20.61 8.06 3.75
C PRO A 79 -21.07 8.31 2.30
N GLU A 80 -21.59 7.28 1.64
CA GLU A 80 -22.19 7.39 0.31
C GLU A 80 -23.42 6.49 0.22
N GLY A 81 -24.62 7.09 0.32
CA GLY A 81 -25.87 6.35 0.37
C GLY A 81 -25.92 5.38 1.56
N ARG A 82 -26.06 4.08 1.27
CA ARG A 82 -26.05 2.99 2.28
C ARG A 82 -24.66 2.39 2.50
N GLY A 83 -23.64 2.89 1.81
CA GLY A 83 -22.28 2.38 1.86
C GLY A 83 -21.27 3.45 2.27
N THR A 84 -20.00 3.11 2.08
CA THR A 84 -18.87 4.01 2.32
C THR A 84 -18.07 4.17 1.03
N ARG A 85 -17.79 5.41 0.66
CA ARG A 85 -16.84 5.73 -0.41
C ARG A 85 -15.44 5.86 0.19
N LEU A 86 -14.53 5.03 -0.29
CA LEU A 86 -13.11 5.14 0.02
C LEU A 86 -12.39 5.90 -1.11
N ARG A 87 -11.63 6.93 -0.75
CA ARG A 87 -10.64 7.57 -1.62
C ARG A 87 -9.25 7.14 -1.17
N PHE A 88 -8.47 6.61 -2.10
CA PHE A 88 -7.08 6.23 -1.88
C PHE A 88 -6.15 7.18 -2.64
N ALA A 89 -5.02 7.53 -2.04
CA ALA A 89 -3.93 8.23 -2.71
C ALA A 89 -2.58 7.80 -2.15
N GLU A 90 -1.62 7.55 -3.04
CA GLU A 90 -0.19 7.51 -2.71
C GLU A 90 0.50 8.70 -3.38
N SER A 91 1.26 9.45 -2.60
CA SER A 91 1.93 10.68 -3.04
C SER A 91 3.39 10.70 -2.58
N GLY A 92 4.16 11.70 -3.02
CA GLY A 92 5.58 11.82 -2.69
C GLY A 92 6.54 11.06 -3.62
N ILE A 93 6.04 10.26 -4.55
CA ILE A 93 6.88 9.46 -5.49
C ILE A 93 7.89 10.34 -6.26
N ARG A 94 7.49 11.55 -6.69
CA ARG A 94 8.39 12.47 -7.40
C ARG A 94 9.54 13.00 -6.53
N ALA A 95 9.33 13.08 -5.22
CA ALA A 95 10.29 13.58 -4.24
C ALA A 95 11.29 12.51 -3.78
N LEU A 96 11.08 11.24 -4.15
CA LEU A 96 12.00 10.15 -3.80
C LEU A 96 13.41 10.42 -4.34
N ALA A 97 14.41 10.14 -3.52
CA ALA A 97 15.83 10.33 -3.83
C ALA A 97 16.41 9.17 -4.65
N VAL A 98 15.65 8.70 -5.65
CA VAL A 98 16.02 7.62 -6.56
C VAL A 98 15.94 8.09 -8.03
N PRO A 99 16.60 7.38 -8.96
CA PRO A 99 16.50 7.69 -10.39
C PRO A 99 15.05 7.66 -10.93
N ASP A 100 14.79 8.39 -12.00
CA ASP A 100 13.43 8.53 -12.55
C ASP A 100 12.85 7.20 -13.09
N ASP A 101 13.70 6.28 -13.57
CA ASP A 101 13.25 4.95 -13.97
C ASP A 101 12.79 4.12 -12.76
N ALA A 102 13.45 4.27 -11.61
CA ALA A 102 13.03 3.65 -10.35
C ALA A 102 11.69 4.25 -9.86
N LYS A 103 11.49 5.57 -9.97
CA LYS A 103 10.19 6.21 -9.68
C LYS A 103 9.07 5.71 -10.58
N ALA A 104 9.36 5.52 -11.87
CA ALA A 104 8.40 4.99 -12.84
C ALA A 104 8.00 3.54 -12.48
N LYS A 105 8.98 2.70 -12.18
CA LYS A 105 8.75 1.32 -11.70
C LYS A 105 7.95 1.30 -10.41
N HIS A 106 8.29 2.15 -9.42
CA HIS A 106 7.52 2.27 -8.18
C HIS A 106 6.05 2.60 -8.46
N THR A 107 5.80 3.58 -9.35
CA THR A 107 4.44 3.97 -9.73
C THR A 107 3.65 2.80 -10.35
N GLU A 108 4.29 2.03 -11.23
CA GLU A 108 3.68 0.85 -11.85
C GLU A 108 3.36 -0.23 -10.82
N TYR A 109 4.32 -0.58 -9.96
CA TYR A 109 4.12 -1.58 -8.90
C TYR A 109 3.06 -1.15 -7.90
N ALA A 110 3.14 0.09 -7.39
CA ALA A 110 2.15 0.64 -6.48
C ALA A 110 0.74 0.61 -7.08
N THR A 111 0.60 0.99 -8.36
CA THR A 111 -0.71 0.96 -9.05
C THR A 111 -1.28 -0.45 -9.08
N LEU A 112 -0.47 -1.45 -9.47
CA LEU A 112 -0.91 -2.85 -9.53
C LEU A 112 -1.27 -3.39 -8.14
N SER A 113 -0.40 -3.16 -7.15
CA SER A 113 -0.59 -3.65 -5.79
C SER A 113 -1.80 -3.02 -5.10
N TRP A 114 -1.96 -1.70 -5.16
CA TRP A 114 -3.08 -1.02 -4.53
C TRP A 114 -4.41 -1.32 -5.21
N THR A 115 -4.45 -1.40 -6.55
CA THR A 115 -5.67 -1.75 -7.27
C THR A 115 -6.20 -3.10 -6.79
N SER A 116 -5.33 -4.11 -6.78
CA SER A 116 -5.74 -5.45 -6.37
C SER A 116 -6.14 -5.53 -4.89
N ALA A 117 -5.40 -4.86 -3.98
CA ALA A 117 -5.75 -4.83 -2.57
C ALA A 117 -7.10 -4.14 -2.29
N LEU A 118 -7.40 -3.05 -3.03
CA LEU A 118 -8.68 -2.32 -2.88
C LEU A 118 -9.86 -3.10 -3.47
N GLU A 119 -9.66 -3.86 -4.54
CA GLU A 119 -10.65 -4.79 -5.08
C GLU A 119 -10.99 -5.90 -4.07
N GLU A 120 -9.99 -6.49 -3.43
CA GLU A 120 -10.18 -7.49 -2.37
C GLU A 120 -10.92 -6.88 -1.16
N LEU A 121 -10.53 -5.69 -0.72
CA LEU A 121 -11.22 -4.97 0.36
C LEU A 121 -12.70 -4.73 0.02
N ALA A 122 -13.01 -4.31 -1.21
CA ALA A 122 -14.38 -4.09 -1.65
C ALA A 122 -15.19 -5.40 -1.61
N ALA A 123 -14.60 -6.52 -2.04
CA ALA A 123 -15.25 -7.82 -2.00
C ALA A 123 -15.54 -8.28 -0.56
N ILE A 124 -14.58 -8.11 0.37
CA ILE A 124 -14.76 -8.43 1.79
C ILE A 124 -15.85 -7.55 2.42
N ALA A 125 -15.85 -6.25 2.13
CA ALA A 125 -16.84 -5.30 2.65
C ALA A 125 -18.25 -5.64 2.19
N ALA A 126 -18.41 -6.03 0.92
CA ALA A 126 -19.70 -6.46 0.37
C ALA A 126 -20.18 -7.78 1.00
N ALA A 127 -19.27 -8.74 1.23
CA ALA A 127 -19.60 -10.01 1.87
C ALA A 127 -19.97 -9.86 3.35
N SER A 128 -19.37 -8.88 4.04
CA SER A 128 -19.63 -8.60 5.46
C SER A 128 -20.99 -7.94 5.74
N HIS A 129 -21.69 -7.51 4.68
CA HIS A 129 -23.01 -6.86 4.77
C HIS A 129 -24.19 -7.83 4.51
N ASN A 130 -23.92 -9.11 4.25
CA ASN A 130 -24.91 -10.20 4.12
C ASN A 130 -24.91 -11.10 5.35
#